data_AF-A0A4W5RI17-F1
#
_entry.id   AF-A0A4W5RI17-F1
#
_cell.length_a   1.000
_cell.length_b   1.000
_cell.length_c   1.000
_cell.angle_alpha   90.00
_cell.angle_beta   90.00
_cell.angle_gamma   90.00
#
_symmetry.space_group_name_H-M   'P 1'
#
loop_
_entity.id
_entity.type
_entity.pdbx_description
1 polymer ?
#
loop_
_entity_poly.entity_id
_entity_poly.type
_entity_poly.pdbx_seq_one_letter_code
_entity_poly.pdbx_strand_id
1 'polypeptide(L)'
;MASLDLPYRCPRCGEHKRFRSLSSLRAHLEYNHTYETLYVLSKSNSVCDAAALLPLVADGDLLLAPSVPGGNRSNNINDPFDGLQLRSSAFRDFKERRFPCRELPCPDNLGGLSTTSNAAARYIPNVEFPLGEIFVKKAMSAAGDPHGSHGNQSTAVAVAANVAASAVEAAYEEGLARLKARAFERLELDERLEKLSEEVEQKIAARVGRLQAELERKSGELERAKHESERLGQEKQDLEDKASELSRQVDVSVEMLANLKQDLVSKEEELTHKQQQTGCSRDLNDRTRTCEERVKQVN
;
A
#
# COMPACT_ATOMS: atom_id res chain seq x y z
N MET A 1 5.82 44.49 21.95
CA MET A 1 4.74 43.51 21.74
C MET A 1 5.39 42.24 21.20
N ALA A 2 5.65 41.27 22.07
CA ALA A 2 6.42 40.07 21.74
C ALA A 2 5.68 39.26 20.67
N SER A 3 6.26 39.19 19.48
CA SER A 3 5.92 38.24 18.42
C SER A 3 6.33 36.86 18.90
N LEU A 4 5.57 36.34 19.85
CA LEU A 4 5.14 34.96 19.94
C LEU A 4 5.72 34.10 18.79
N ASP A 5 6.85 33.44 19.04
CA ASP A 5 7.48 32.54 18.09
C ASP A 5 6.71 31.21 18.07
N LEU A 6 5.99 30.93 16.98
CA LEU A 6 5.32 29.63 16.75
C LEU A 6 6.05 28.95 15.59
N PRO A 7 7.05 28.12 15.87
CA PRO A 7 7.90 27.53 14.83
C PRO A 7 7.17 26.43 14.04
N TYR A 8 6.15 25.81 14.63
CA TYR A 8 5.43 24.69 14.03
C TYR A 8 4.24 25.16 13.21
N ARG A 9 4.12 24.63 11.98
CA ARG A 9 3.12 25.03 10.99
C ARG A 9 2.39 23.81 10.48
N CYS A 10 1.08 23.95 10.25
CA CYS A 10 0.31 22.91 9.58
C CYS A 10 0.54 23.01 8.05
N PRO A 11 1.05 21.97 7.38
CA PRO A 11 1.26 21.97 5.94
C PRO A 11 -0.03 22.20 5.13
N ARG A 12 -1.19 21.89 5.73
CA ARG A 12 -2.52 21.97 5.08
C ARG A 12 -3.22 23.30 5.31
N CYS A 13 -2.89 24.00 6.40
CA CYS A 13 -3.48 25.32 6.73
C CYS A 13 -2.57 26.50 6.41
N GLY A 14 -1.33 26.26 5.99
CA GLY A 14 -0.35 27.30 5.66
C GLY A 14 -0.02 28.23 6.83
N GLU A 15 0.38 29.47 6.52
CA GLU A 15 0.81 30.51 7.47
C GLU A 15 -0.20 30.87 8.56
N HIS A 16 -1.47 30.51 8.39
CA HIS A 16 -2.59 31.01 9.20
C HIS A 16 -2.85 30.18 10.46
N LYS A 17 -2.29 28.97 10.57
CA LYS A 17 -2.33 28.16 11.79
C LYS A 17 -0.93 27.73 12.19
N ARG A 18 -0.38 28.46 13.17
CA ARG A 18 0.89 28.14 13.80
C ARG A 18 0.66 27.61 15.21
N PHE A 19 1.57 26.76 15.68
CA PHE A 19 1.46 26.08 16.97
C PHE A 19 2.73 26.29 17.80
N ARG A 20 2.55 26.40 19.12
CA ARG A 20 3.64 26.57 20.10
C ARG A 20 4.43 25.29 20.34
N SER A 21 3.80 24.13 20.11
CA SER A 21 4.38 22.82 20.36
C SER A 21 3.93 21.80 19.31
N LEU A 22 4.74 20.77 19.10
CA LEU A 22 4.41 19.63 18.25
C LEU A 22 3.14 18.90 18.73
N SER A 23 2.90 18.83 20.03
CA SER A 23 1.69 18.22 20.59
C SER A 23 0.42 18.94 20.14
N SER A 24 0.44 20.27 20.10
CA SER A 24 -0.69 21.09 19.63
C SER A 24 -0.89 20.97 18.12
N LEU A 25 0.19 20.87 17.34
CA LEU A 25 0.12 20.59 15.90
C LEU A 25 -0.43 19.18 15.63
N ARG A 26 0.01 18.15 16.38
CA ARG A 26 -0.46 16.77 16.23
C ARG A 26 -1.96 16.66 16.52
N ALA A 27 -2.42 17.23 17.63
CA ALA A 27 -3.84 17.29 17.95
C ALA A 27 -4.64 18.01 16.85
N HIS A 28 -4.12 19.12 16.30
CA HIS A 28 -4.79 19.82 15.22
C HIS A 28 -4.94 18.97 13.95
N LEU A 29 -3.88 18.27 13.52
CA LEU A 29 -3.93 17.37 12.36
C LEU A 29 -4.91 16.22 12.57
N GLU A 30 -4.94 15.65 13.78
CA GLU A 30 -5.83 14.55 14.15
C GLU A 30 -7.30 15.01 14.16
N TYR A 31 -7.64 16.12 14.83
CA TYR A 31 -9.03 16.56 14.89
C TYR A 31 -9.55 17.22 13.60
N ASN A 32 -8.70 17.88 12.81
CA ASN A 32 -9.16 18.70 11.67
C ASN A 32 -8.82 18.09 10.31
N HIS A 33 -7.83 17.20 10.23
CA HIS A 33 -7.33 16.66 8.97
C HIS A 33 -7.24 15.13 8.97
N THR A 34 -7.88 14.43 9.91
CA THR A 34 -7.93 12.97 9.99
C THR A 34 -8.29 12.33 8.66
N TYR A 35 -9.42 12.74 8.06
CA TYR A 35 -9.89 12.16 6.80
C TYR A 35 -8.97 12.42 5.62
N GLU A 36 -8.45 13.64 5.49
CA GLU A 36 -7.61 14.01 4.36
C GLU A 36 -6.17 13.46 4.54
N THR A 37 -5.74 13.14 5.76
CA THR A 37 -4.46 12.45 6.03
C THR A 37 -4.59 10.98 5.71
N LEU A 38 -5.69 10.34 6.10
CA LEU A 38 -6.02 8.97 5.72
C LEU A 38 -6.28 8.83 4.21
N TYR A 39 -6.86 9.84 3.55
CA TYR A 39 -7.05 9.85 2.10
C TYR A 39 -5.73 9.92 1.34
N VAL A 40 -4.82 10.82 1.75
CA VAL A 40 -3.48 10.90 1.15
C VAL A 40 -2.70 9.60 1.38
N LEU A 41 -2.72 9.05 2.59
CA LEU A 41 -2.09 7.74 2.90
C LEU A 41 -2.71 6.58 2.11
N SER A 42 -4.03 6.57 1.95
CA SER A 42 -4.76 5.58 1.15
C SER A 42 -4.45 5.71 -0.34
N LYS A 43 -4.12 6.91 -0.83
CA LYS A 43 -3.77 7.18 -2.23
C LYS A 43 -2.29 6.93 -2.50
N SER A 44 -1.41 7.16 -1.52
CA SER A 44 0.03 6.88 -1.61
C SER A 44 0.40 5.40 -1.40
N ASN A 45 -0.55 4.56 -1.01
CA ASN A 45 -0.38 3.10 -1.00
C ASN A 45 -0.31 2.46 -2.40
N SER A 46 -0.30 3.24 -3.50
CA SER A 46 -0.25 2.68 -4.85
C SER A 46 1.15 2.52 -5.44
N VAL A 47 2.20 3.20 -5.00
CA VAL A 47 3.59 2.93 -5.43
C VAL A 47 4.57 3.53 -4.42
N CYS A 48 5.59 2.76 -4.03
CA CYS A 48 6.72 3.22 -3.23
C CYS A 48 7.39 4.45 -3.84
N ASP A 49 7.43 5.56 -3.10
CA ASP A 49 8.53 6.52 -3.19
C ASP A 49 8.85 7.06 -1.79
N ALA A 50 9.58 6.24 -1.02
CA ALA A 50 10.01 6.56 0.34
C ALA A 50 11.04 7.71 0.38
N ALA A 51 11.50 8.21 -0.77
CA ALA A 51 12.44 9.33 -0.86
C ALA A 51 11.78 10.70 -0.64
N ALA A 52 10.44 10.81 -0.77
CA ALA A 52 9.74 12.08 -0.56
C ALA A 52 9.26 12.30 0.90
N LEU A 53 9.48 11.33 1.80
CA LEU A 53 8.98 11.35 3.17
C LEU A 53 10.04 11.50 4.26
N LEU A 54 11.21 12.05 3.93
CA LEU A 54 12.19 12.51 4.92
C LEU A 54 12.34 14.02 4.88
N PRO A 55 11.79 14.74 5.88
CA PRO A 55 12.44 15.91 6.40
C PRO A 55 12.95 15.58 7.81
N LEU A 56 14.27 15.63 8.03
CA LEU A 56 14.94 16.45 9.07
C LEU A 56 16.37 15.96 9.37
N VAL A 57 17.32 16.89 9.16
CA VAL A 57 18.58 17.11 9.90
C VAL A 57 19.77 16.19 9.59
N ALA A 58 20.74 16.73 8.84
CA ALA A 58 22.16 16.72 9.20
C ALA A 58 22.92 17.73 8.31
N ASP A 59 23.10 18.95 8.81
CA ASP A 59 24.26 19.79 8.43
C ASP A 59 25.43 19.39 9.35
N GLY A 60 26.64 19.27 8.80
CA GLY A 60 27.87 19.33 9.60
C GLY A 60 28.97 18.31 9.28
N ASP A 61 29.78 18.67 8.29
CA ASP A 61 31.25 18.75 8.38
C ASP A 61 32.19 17.55 8.10
N LEU A 62 33.22 17.90 7.32
CA LEU A 62 34.56 17.31 7.14
C LEU A 62 34.83 16.15 6.14
N LEU A 63 35.40 16.58 5.01
CA LEU A 63 36.67 16.14 4.41
C LEU A 63 37.05 14.64 4.44
N LEU A 64 37.20 14.03 3.26
CA LEU A 64 38.48 13.49 2.77
C LEU A 64 38.29 12.91 1.35
N ALA A 65 39.04 13.45 0.38
CA ALA A 65 39.33 12.77 -0.89
C ALA A 65 40.35 11.63 -0.67
N PRO A 66 40.48 10.68 -1.60
CA PRO A 66 41.57 10.75 -2.62
C PRO A 66 41.08 10.35 -4.04
N SER A 67 41.39 11.04 -5.15
CA SER A 67 42.64 11.00 -5.98
C SER A 67 42.97 9.57 -6.48
N VAL A 68 43.14 9.17 -7.76
CA VAL A 68 43.83 9.70 -8.98
C VAL A 68 43.47 8.76 -10.20
N PRO A 69 44.11 8.77 -11.42
CA PRO A 69 44.16 9.72 -12.56
C PRO A 69 43.65 9.16 -13.92
N GLY A 70 43.43 10.09 -14.89
CA GLY A 70 43.96 10.05 -16.28
C GLY A 70 43.55 8.92 -17.25
N GLY A 71 43.11 9.13 -18.49
CA GLY A 71 42.98 10.32 -19.31
C GLY A 71 42.65 9.87 -20.75
N ASN A 72 41.79 10.60 -21.45
CA ASN A 72 42.08 11.00 -22.82
C ASN A 72 41.11 12.09 -23.28
N ARG A 73 41.69 13.10 -23.89
CA ARG A 73 41.02 14.24 -24.51
C ARG A 73 40.33 13.82 -25.81
N SER A 74 39.18 14.45 -26.06
CA SER A 74 38.90 15.30 -27.24
C SER A 74 37.56 14.96 -27.91
N ASN A 75 36.52 15.77 -27.67
CA ASN A 75 35.94 16.65 -28.69
C ASN A 75 34.55 17.19 -28.28
N ASN A 76 34.40 18.49 -28.55
CA ASN A 76 33.17 19.27 -28.67
C ASN A 76 32.58 19.92 -27.40
N ILE A 77 32.89 21.22 -27.29
CA ILE A 77 32.28 22.19 -26.39
C ILE A 77 31.06 22.76 -27.12
N ASN A 78 29.87 22.62 -26.53
CA ASN A 78 28.85 23.67 -26.39
C ASN A 78 27.69 23.10 -25.56
N ASP A 79 27.61 23.51 -24.31
CA ASP A 79 26.41 23.49 -23.44
C ASP A 79 26.21 24.96 -23.01
N PRO A 80 24.98 25.47 -22.81
CA PRO A 80 24.27 25.14 -21.56
C PRO A 80 22.73 25.09 -21.64
N PHE A 81 22.17 24.01 -21.07
CA PHE A 81 21.04 23.94 -20.14
C PHE A 81 20.01 25.10 -20.10
N ASP A 82 18.78 24.86 -20.58
CA ASP A 82 17.60 25.63 -20.14
C ASP A 82 16.25 24.89 -20.30
N GLY A 83 15.56 24.74 -19.16
CA GLY A 83 14.10 24.91 -18.99
C GLY A 83 13.11 24.15 -19.88
N LEU A 84 12.90 22.85 -19.66
CA LEU A 84 11.64 22.20 -20.08
C LEU A 84 10.50 22.51 -19.11
N GLN A 85 9.78 23.54 -19.52
CA GLN A 85 8.47 23.99 -19.10
C GLN A 85 7.39 22.92 -19.43
N LEU A 86 6.85 22.23 -18.42
CA LEU A 86 5.64 21.41 -18.58
C LEU A 86 4.50 21.94 -17.70
N ARG A 87 3.72 22.78 -18.38
CA ARG A 87 2.32 23.18 -18.21
C ARG A 87 1.46 22.13 -17.44
N SER A 88 1.20 22.38 -16.16
CA SER A 88 0.10 21.72 -15.42
C SER A 88 -1.08 22.68 -15.28
N SER A 89 -1.92 22.70 -16.30
CA SER A 89 -3.22 23.39 -16.27
C SER A 89 -4.29 22.46 -16.84
N ALA A 90 -4.68 21.44 -16.08
CA ALA A 90 -5.92 20.69 -16.27
C ALA A 90 -6.15 19.76 -15.07
N PHE A 91 -6.73 20.27 -13.97
CA PHE A 91 -7.58 19.48 -13.08
C PHE A 91 -8.28 20.42 -12.07
N ARG A 92 -9.11 21.31 -12.59
CA ARG A 92 -10.13 22.01 -11.81
C ARG A 92 -11.47 21.75 -12.47
N ASP A 93 -12.06 20.59 -12.18
CA ASP A 93 -13.51 20.43 -12.11
C ASP A 93 -13.83 19.00 -11.66
N PHE A 94 -14.11 18.83 -10.36
CA PHE A 94 -15.00 17.76 -9.91
C PHE A 94 -15.64 18.22 -8.60
N LYS A 95 -16.56 19.16 -8.76
CA LYS A 95 -17.46 19.63 -7.74
C LYS A 95 -18.57 18.59 -7.54
N GLU A 96 -18.92 18.36 -6.27
CA GLU A 96 -20.21 17.84 -5.81
C GLU A 96 -20.68 16.48 -6.36
N ARG A 97 -20.45 15.41 -5.61
CA ARG A 97 -21.55 14.50 -5.23
C ARG A 97 -21.43 14.09 -3.76
N ARG A 98 -22.27 14.73 -2.97
CA ARG A 98 -22.56 14.44 -1.57
C ARG A 98 -23.44 13.17 -1.54
N PHE A 99 -22.97 12.10 -0.90
CA PHE A 99 -23.83 10.99 -0.48
C PHE A 99 -23.80 10.91 1.06
N PRO A 100 -24.97 10.84 1.75
CA PRO A 100 -25.01 10.74 3.20
C PRO A 100 -24.83 9.27 3.62
N CYS A 101 -23.76 8.96 4.36
CA CYS A 101 -23.65 7.69 5.06
C CYS A 101 -24.51 7.73 6.33
N ARG A 102 -25.59 6.94 6.34
CA ARG A 102 -26.37 6.60 7.53
C ARG A 102 -25.59 5.54 8.30
N GLU A 103 -25.18 5.86 9.53
CA GLU A 103 -24.58 4.94 10.48
C GLU A 103 -25.53 3.76 10.77
N LEU A 104 -25.00 2.53 10.82
CA LEU A 104 -25.63 1.42 11.51
C LEU A 104 -24.59 0.71 12.39
N PRO A 105 -24.94 0.30 13.62
CA PRO A 105 -23.99 -0.24 14.60
C PRO A 105 -23.65 -1.72 14.35
N CYS A 106 -22.41 -2.08 14.69
CA CYS A 106 -21.91 -3.46 14.71
C CYS A 106 -22.67 -4.35 15.71
N PRO A 107 -22.81 -5.66 15.43
CA PRO A 107 -23.39 -6.61 16.37
C PRO A 107 -22.29 -7.29 17.19
N ASP A 108 -22.51 -7.45 18.49
CA ASP A 108 -21.78 -8.42 19.29
C ASP A 108 -22.65 -8.94 20.45
N ASN A 109 -22.71 -10.27 20.53
CA ASN A 109 -23.20 -11.12 21.61
C ASN A 109 -24.72 -11.27 21.80
N LEU A 110 -25.22 -12.48 21.49
CA LEU A 110 -25.58 -13.48 22.51
C LEU A 110 -25.89 -14.82 21.83
N GLY A 111 -25.23 -15.87 22.33
CA GLY A 111 -25.28 -17.21 21.76
C GLY A 111 -26.48 -18.05 22.19
N GLY A 112 -26.58 -19.19 21.51
CA GLY A 112 -27.16 -20.42 22.04
C GLY A 112 -28.64 -20.64 21.76
N LEU A 113 -28.95 -21.38 20.69
CA LEU A 113 -29.73 -22.63 20.76
C LEU A 113 -29.74 -23.32 19.39
N SER A 114 -29.28 -24.57 19.39
CA SER A 114 -29.26 -25.49 18.26
C SER A 114 -30.66 -25.97 17.87
N THR A 115 -30.72 -26.52 16.65
CA THR A 115 -31.67 -27.55 16.18
C THR A 115 -33.15 -27.15 16.08
N THR A 116 -33.67 -27.01 14.85
CA THR A 116 -34.50 -28.03 14.16
C THR A 116 -35.05 -27.46 12.85
N SER A 117 -34.97 -28.28 11.79
CA SER A 117 -36.02 -28.57 10.80
C SER A 117 -36.91 -27.44 10.24
N ASN A 118 -36.91 -27.33 8.90
CA ASN A 118 -38.02 -26.97 8.02
C ASN A 118 -39.01 -25.89 8.48
N ALA A 119 -38.94 -24.70 7.88
CA ALA A 119 -40.12 -23.96 7.39
C ALA A 119 -39.70 -22.56 6.93
N ALA A 120 -39.94 -22.26 5.65
CA ALA A 120 -40.68 -21.07 5.23
C ALA A 120 -40.50 -20.92 3.71
N ALA A 121 -41.28 -21.71 2.96
CA ALA A 121 -41.88 -21.15 1.76
C ALA A 121 -42.42 -19.78 2.16
N ARG A 122 -41.99 -18.71 1.49
CA ARG A 122 -42.52 -17.37 1.72
C ARG A 122 -43.96 -17.36 1.24
N TYR A 123 -44.83 -17.81 2.13
CA TYR A 123 -46.26 -17.65 2.10
C TYR A 123 -46.51 -16.15 1.91
N ILE A 124 -47.10 -15.77 0.77
CA ILE A 124 -47.59 -14.41 0.57
C ILE A 124 -48.76 -14.26 1.56
N PRO A 125 -48.68 -13.37 2.58
CA PRO A 125 -49.78 -13.21 3.50
C PRO A 125 -50.95 -12.56 2.76
N ASN A 126 -52.08 -13.25 2.79
CA ASN A 126 -53.43 -12.71 2.77
C ASN A 126 -53.69 -11.60 1.75
N VAL A 127 -54.06 -11.99 0.52
CA VAL A 127 -55.09 -11.23 -0.19
C VAL A 127 -56.42 -11.64 0.44
N GLU A 128 -56.68 -11.14 1.65
CA GLU A 128 -58.01 -11.21 2.26
C GLU A 128 -58.92 -10.33 1.38
N PHE A 129 -59.64 -10.95 0.47
CA PHE A 129 -60.79 -10.29 -0.15
C PHE A 129 -61.83 -10.12 0.97
N PRO A 130 -62.26 -8.88 1.30
CA PRO A 130 -63.39 -8.67 2.19
C PRO A 130 -64.67 -9.09 1.46
N LEU A 131 -64.90 -10.39 1.29
CA LEU A 131 -66.20 -10.94 0.89
C LEU A 131 -67.22 -10.85 2.04
N GLY A 132 -66.81 -10.34 3.21
CA GLY A 132 -67.62 -10.25 4.42
C GLY A 132 -68.61 -9.08 4.49
N GLU A 133 -68.56 -8.09 3.59
CA GLU A 133 -69.43 -6.89 3.68
C GLU A 133 -70.53 -6.81 2.61
N ILE A 134 -70.64 -7.78 1.71
CA ILE A 134 -71.71 -7.82 0.69
C ILE A 134 -72.94 -8.64 1.09
N PHE A 135 -72.98 -9.19 2.31
CA PHE A 135 -74.13 -10.00 2.77
C PHE A 135 -74.90 -9.44 3.98
N VAL A 136 -74.73 -8.17 4.36
CA VAL A 136 -75.51 -7.62 5.49
C VAL A 136 -76.01 -6.20 5.21
N LYS A 137 -77.01 -6.08 4.32
CA LYS A 137 -78.09 -5.07 4.43
C LYS A 137 -79.22 -5.36 3.44
N LYS A 138 -79.81 -6.56 3.57
CA LYS A 138 -81.22 -6.80 3.22
C LYS A 138 -82.02 -7.05 4.49
N ALA A 139 -81.89 -6.15 5.44
CA ALA A 139 -82.75 -6.10 6.62
C ALA A 139 -83.21 -4.64 6.78
N MET A 140 -84.53 -4.45 6.89
CA MET A 140 -85.24 -3.22 7.23
C MET A 140 -85.49 -2.20 6.10
N SER A 141 -86.38 -2.57 5.18
CA SER A 141 -87.41 -1.69 4.55
C SER A 141 -88.34 -2.61 3.75
N ALA A 142 -89.61 -2.82 4.04
CA ALA A 142 -90.50 -2.39 5.10
C ALA A 142 -91.60 -3.47 5.20
N ALA A 143 -91.89 -3.94 6.42
CA ALA A 143 -93.18 -4.50 6.74
C ALA A 143 -94.03 -3.33 7.24
N GLY A 144 -94.92 -2.85 6.40
CA GLY A 144 -95.93 -1.83 6.69
C GLY A 144 -97.06 -2.04 5.70
N ASP A 145 -98.27 -2.20 6.24
CA ASP A 145 -99.48 -2.72 5.60
C ASP A 145 -99.88 -2.10 4.24
N PRO A 146 -100.70 -2.84 3.45
CA PRO A 146 -100.98 -2.56 2.05
C PRO A 146 -102.19 -1.63 1.88
N HIS A 147 -101.94 -0.33 1.70
CA HIS A 147 -102.89 0.52 0.99
C HIS A 147 -102.16 1.63 0.24
N GLY A 148 -102.20 1.55 -1.09
CA GLY A 148 -101.95 2.67 -2.00
C GLY A 148 -100.68 2.56 -2.85
N SER A 149 -100.88 2.36 -4.16
CA SER A 149 -99.90 2.61 -5.25
C SER A 149 -98.82 1.55 -5.50
N HIS A 150 -99.26 0.33 -5.79
CA HIS A 150 -98.43 -0.76 -6.31
C HIS A 150 -98.23 -0.62 -7.83
N GLY A 151 -97.02 -0.21 -8.23
CA GLY A 151 -96.58 -0.23 -9.62
C GLY A 151 -95.08 -0.03 -9.80
N ASN A 152 -94.42 0.72 -8.90
CA ASN A 152 -93.07 1.24 -9.17
C ASN A 152 -92.00 0.85 -8.13
N GLN A 153 -92.38 0.38 -6.93
CA GLN A 153 -91.45 0.13 -5.82
C GLN A 153 -90.71 -1.21 -5.95
N SER A 154 -91.39 -2.26 -6.41
CA SER A 154 -90.79 -3.59 -6.66
C SER A 154 -89.73 -3.51 -7.77
N THR A 155 -90.01 -2.72 -8.81
CA THR A 155 -89.09 -2.44 -9.92
C THR A 155 -87.84 -1.70 -9.45
N ALA A 156 -87.98 -0.69 -8.60
CA ALA A 156 -86.83 0.05 -8.05
C ALA A 156 -85.91 -0.84 -7.20
N VAL A 157 -86.47 -1.77 -6.42
CA VAL A 157 -85.70 -2.72 -5.61
C VAL A 157 -84.96 -3.75 -6.48
N ALA A 158 -85.58 -4.23 -7.56
CA ALA A 158 -84.93 -5.12 -8.52
C ALA A 158 -83.79 -4.42 -9.29
N VAL A 159 -84.01 -3.17 -9.70
CA VAL A 159 -82.98 -2.33 -10.34
C VAL A 159 -81.81 -2.09 -9.37
N ALA A 160 -82.09 -1.75 -8.12
CA ALA A 160 -81.04 -1.57 -7.11
C ALA A 160 -80.23 -2.85 -6.84
N ALA A 161 -80.89 -4.02 -6.82
CA ALA A 161 -80.21 -5.31 -6.67
C ALA A 161 -79.31 -5.64 -7.88
N ASN A 162 -79.77 -5.36 -9.10
CA ASN A 162 -78.97 -5.54 -10.31
C ASN A 162 -77.79 -4.55 -10.39
N VAL A 163 -77.99 -3.30 -9.98
CA VAL A 163 -76.92 -2.30 -9.88
C VAL A 163 -75.89 -2.72 -8.83
N ALA A 164 -76.33 -3.25 -7.69
CA ALA A 164 -75.43 -3.78 -6.66
C ALA A 164 -74.64 -5.01 -7.17
N ALA A 165 -75.30 -5.96 -7.85
CA ALA A 165 -74.63 -7.12 -8.44
C ALA A 165 -73.60 -6.69 -9.51
N SER A 166 -73.97 -5.74 -10.39
CA SER A 166 -73.07 -5.18 -11.39
C SER A 166 -71.90 -4.40 -10.78
N ALA A 167 -72.11 -3.71 -9.65
CA ALA A 167 -71.05 -3.00 -8.94
C ALA A 167 -70.06 -3.96 -8.28
N VAL A 168 -70.53 -5.09 -7.76
CA VAL A 168 -69.67 -6.14 -7.20
C VAL A 168 -68.82 -6.80 -8.28
N GLU A 169 -69.42 -7.12 -9.44
CA GLU A 169 -68.67 -7.66 -10.58
C GLU A 169 -67.63 -6.67 -11.12
N ALA A 170 -67.98 -5.38 -11.22
CA ALA A 170 -67.03 -4.33 -11.62
C ALA A 170 -65.87 -4.19 -10.62
N ALA A 171 -66.15 -4.25 -9.31
CA ALA A 171 -65.13 -4.19 -8.26
C ALA A 171 -64.19 -5.41 -8.28
N TYR A 172 -64.72 -6.60 -8.60
CA TYR A 172 -63.94 -7.82 -8.74
C TYR A 172 -62.99 -7.74 -9.93
N GLU A 173 -63.49 -7.33 -11.11
CA GLU A 173 -62.66 -7.17 -12.31
C GLU A 173 -61.60 -6.07 -12.13
N GLU A 174 -61.95 -4.97 -11.46
CA GLU A 174 -60.99 -3.93 -11.10
C GLU A 174 -59.91 -4.46 -10.14
N GLY A 175 -60.30 -5.25 -9.13
CA GLY A 175 -59.37 -5.91 -8.21
C GLY A 175 -58.41 -6.85 -8.95
N LEU A 176 -58.92 -7.63 -9.89
CA LEU A 176 -58.12 -8.54 -10.72
C LEU A 176 -57.16 -7.78 -11.64
N ALA A 177 -57.61 -6.69 -12.27
CA ALA A 177 -56.78 -5.83 -13.09
C ALA A 177 -55.62 -5.21 -12.29
N ARG A 178 -55.90 -4.71 -11.08
CA ARG A 178 -54.89 -4.16 -10.17
C ARG A 178 -53.88 -5.22 -9.72
N LEU A 179 -54.33 -6.44 -9.42
CA LEU A 179 -53.44 -7.55 -9.06
C LEU A 179 -52.53 -7.96 -10.23
N LYS A 180 -53.07 -8.03 -11.45
CA LYS A 180 -52.27 -8.31 -12.66
C LYS A 180 -51.22 -7.22 -12.90
N ALA A 181 -51.59 -5.94 -12.81
CA ALA A 181 -50.66 -4.83 -12.96
C ALA A 181 -49.49 -4.92 -11.96
N ARG A 182 -49.80 -5.16 -10.67
CA ARG A 182 -48.79 -5.34 -9.62
C ARG A 182 -47.91 -6.58 -9.83
N ALA A 183 -48.45 -7.65 -10.41
CA ALA A 183 -47.67 -8.84 -10.72
C ALA A 183 -46.64 -8.56 -11.82
N PHE A 184 -47.02 -7.84 -12.89
CA PHE A 184 -46.11 -7.45 -13.95
C PHE A 184 -45.02 -6.48 -13.46
N GLU A 185 -45.37 -5.46 -12.67
CA GLU A 185 -44.39 -4.56 -12.06
C GLU A 185 -43.34 -5.32 -11.23
N ARG A 186 -43.77 -6.33 -10.46
CA ARG A 186 -42.84 -7.16 -9.68
C ARG A 186 -41.91 -7.99 -10.58
N LEU A 187 -42.44 -8.60 -11.64
CA LEU A 187 -41.62 -9.33 -12.60
C LEU A 187 -40.59 -8.42 -13.29
N GLU A 188 -40.96 -7.19 -13.63
CA GLU A 188 -40.02 -6.21 -14.19
C GLU A 188 -38.91 -5.82 -13.19
N LEU A 189 -39.25 -5.69 -11.90
CA LEU A 189 -38.25 -5.44 -10.85
C LEU A 189 -37.33 -6.64 -10.67
N ASP A 190 -37.87 -7.86 -10.69
CA ASP A 190 -37.09 -9.09 -10.58
C ASP A 190 -36.11 -9.21 -11.76
N GLU A 191 -36.53 -8.91 -12.99
CA GLU A 191 -35.64 -8.89 -14.17
C GLU A 191 -34.53 -7.83 -14.05
N ARG A 192 -34.85 -6.65 -13.50
CA ARG A 192 -33.84 -5.60 -13.26
C ARG A 192 -32.85 -6.01 -12.17
N LEU A 193 -33.32 -6.68 -11.12
CA LEU A 193 -32.47 -7.20 -10.05
C LEU A 193 -31.54 -8.29 -10.57
N GLU A 194 -32.03 -9.19 -11.41
CA GLU A 194 -31.24 -10.24 -12.06
C GLU A 194 -30.13 -9.62 -12.91
N LYS A 195 -30.44 -8.65 -13.77
CA LYS A 195 -29.43 -7.92 -14.57
C LYS A 195 -28.36 -7.24 -13.71
N LEU A 196 -28.76 -6.59 -12.62
CA LEU A 196 -27.81 -5.97 -11.70
C LEU A 196 -26.95 -7.02 -10.98
N SER A 197 -27.53 -8.16 -10.61
CA SER A 197 -26.79 -9.28 -10.00
C SER A 197 -25.74 -9.83 -10.96
N GLU A 198 -26.11 -10.11 -12.20
CA GLU A 198 -25.21 -10.56 -13.24
C GLU A 198 -24.09 -9.55 -13.50
N GLU A 199 -24.41 -8.25 -13.60
CA GLU A 199 -23.41 -7.21 -13.80
C GLU A 199 -22.40 -7.14 -12.63
N VAL A 200 -22.88 -7.29 -11.39
CA VAL A 200 -22.03 -7.34 -10.20
C VAL A 200 -21.16 -8.59 -10.22
N GLU A 201 -21.73 -9.76 -10.51
CA GLU A 201 -20.99 -11.03 -10.62
C GLU A 201 -19.90 -10.96 -11.69
N GLN A 202 -20.22 -10.41 -12.87
CA GLN A 202 -19.25 -10.20 -13.94
C GLN A 202 -18.14 -9.22 -13.53
N LYS A 203 -18.47 -8.13 -12.85
CA LYS A 203 -17.46 -7.17 -12.33
C LYS A 203 -16.57 -7.81 -11.27
N ILE A 204 -17.13 -8.63 -10.38
CA ILE A 204 -16.37 -9.38 -9.38
C ILE A 204 -15.46 -10.38 -10.07
N ALA A 205 -15.97 -11.19 -10.99
CA ALA A 205 -15.19 -12.17 -11.74
C ALA A 205 -14.04 -11.52 -12.51
N ALA A 206 -14.30 -10.38 -13.18
CA ALA A 206 -13.26 -9.62 -13.87
C ALA A 206 -12.20 -9.06 -12.91
N ARG A 207 -12.60 -8.55 -11.74
CA ARG A 207 -11.67 -8.04 -10.73
C ARG A 207 -10.82 -9.16 -10.12
N VAL A 208 -11.44 -10.28 -9.79
CA VAL A 208 -10.76 -11.47 -9.26
C VAL A 208 -9.78 -12.01 -10.28
N GLY A 209 -10.19 -12.14 -11.56
CA GLY A 209 -9.31 -12.61 -12.63
C GLY A 209 -8.08 -11.70 -12.84
N ARG A 210 -8.26 -10.37 -12.79
CA ARG A 210 -7.11 -9.43 -12.84
C ARG A 210 -6.17 -9.61 -11.65
N LEU A 211 -6.71 -9.70 -10.43
CA LEU A 211 -5.91 -9.88 -9.22
C LEU A 211 -5.17 -11.22 -9.22
N GLN A 212 -5.79 -12.30 -9.71
CA GLN A 212 -5.14 -13.59 -9.89
C GLN A 212 -3.98 -13.50 -10.89
N ALA A 213 -4.19 -12.87 -12.04
CA ALA A 213 -3.12 -12.69 -13.03
C ALA A 213 -1.96 -11.83 -12.49
N GLU A 214 -2.26 -10.79 -11.71
CA GLU A 214 -1.24 -9.98 -11.04
C GLU A 214 -0.47 -10.76 -9.97
N LEU A 215 -1.17 -11.59 -9.19
CA LEU A 215 -0.56 -12.45 -8.18
C LEU A 215 0.38 -13.47 -8.83
N GLU A 216 -0.04 -14.15 -9.89
CA GLU A 216 0.78 -15.12 -10.62
C GLU A 216 1.99 -14.47 -11.30
N ARG A 217 1.83 -13.27 -11.84
CA ARG A 217 2.96 -12.53 -12.39
C ARG A 217 3.95 -12.14 -11.28
N LYS A 218 3.44 -11.67 -10.13
CA LYS A 218 4.28 -11.26 -9.00
C LYS A 218 4.97 -12.44 -8.33
N SER A 219 4.32 -13.59 -8.22
CA SER A 219 4.96 -14.82 -7.76
C SER A 219 6.08 -15.25 -8.72
N GLY A 220 5.85 -15.20 -10.03
CA GLY A 220 6.88 -15.51 -11.02
C GLY A 220 8.04 -14.50 -11.07
N GLU A 221 7.81 -13.22 -10.77
CA GLU A 221 8.88 -12.23 -10.56
C GLU A 221 9.69 -12.52 -9.29
N LEU A 222 9.02 -12.88 -8.19
CA LEU A 222 9.67 -13.20 -6.93
C LEU A 222 10.57 -14.45 -7.03
N GLU A 223 10.10 -15.52 -7.68
CA GLU A 223 10.91 -16.74 -7.84
C GLU A 223 12.15 -16.49 -8.71
N ARG A 224 12.04 -15.67 -9.77
CA ARG A 224 13.21 -15.25 -10.56
C ARG A 224 14.21 -14.45 -9.74
N ALA A 225 13.72 -13.49 -8.93
CA ALA A 225 14.57 -12.71 -8.05
C ALA A 225 15.26 -13.56 -6.97
N LYS A 226 14.59 -14.58 -6.43
CA LYS A 226 15.19 -15.54 -5.50
C LYS A 226 16.32 -16.32 -6.14
N HIS A 227 16.10 -16.91 -7.32
CA HIS A 227 17.15 -17.64 -8.03
C HIS A 227 18.34 -16.74 -8.40
N GLU A 228 18.08 -15.49 -8.78
CA GLU A 228 19.15 -14.53 -9.04
C GLU A 228 19.93 -14.20 -7.76
N SER A 229 19.24 -13.99 -6.63
CA SER A 229 19.88 -13.77 -5.34
C SER A 229 20.72 -14.96 -4.89
N GLU A 230 20.26 -16.19 -5.12
CA GLU A 230 21.02 -17.42 -4.81
C GLU A 230 22.29 -17.51 -5.67
N ARG A 231 22.16 -17.27 -6.98
CA ARG A 231 23.30 -17.25 -7.90
C ARG A 231 24.33 -16.20 -7.50
N LEU A 232 23.89 -14.97 -7.23
CA LEU A 232 24.77 -13.89 -6.78
C LEU A 232 25.40 -14.19 -5.41
N GLY A 233 24.67 -14.88 -4.52
CA GLY A 233 25.19 -15.35 -3.24
C GLY A 233 26.34 -16.35 -3.41
N GLN A 234 26.22 -17.28 -4.36
CA GLN A 234 27.29 -18.23 -4.71
C GLN A 234 28.50 -17.52 -5.31
N GLU A 235 28.28 -16.62 -6.28
CA GLU A 235 29.37 -15.82 -6.87
C GLU A 235 30.10 -14.97 -5.84
N LYS A 236 29.36 -14.40 -4.88
CA LYS A 236 29.94 -13.66 -3.76
C LYS A 236 30.82 -14.58 -2.89
N GLN A 237 30.33 -15.76 -2.52
CA GLN A 237 31.10 -16.70 -1.71
C GLN A 237 32.39 -17.13 -2.42
N ASP A 238 32.33 -17.45 -3.71
CA ASP A 238 33.50 -17.81 -4.51
C ASP A 238 34.55 -16.71 -4.54
N LEU A 239 34.12 -15.44 -4.60
CA LEU A 239 35.02 -14.29 -4.56
C LEU A 239 35.61 -14.08 -3.16
N GLU A 240 34.83 -14.29 -2.09
CA GLU A 240 35.31 -14.23 -0.71
C GLU A 240 36.34 -15.32 -0.41
N ASP A 241 36.13 -16.54 -0.91
CA ASP A 241 37.09 -17.65 -0.78
C ASP A 241 38.40 -17.34 -1.51
N LYS A 242 38.31 -16.80 -2.74
CA LYS A 242 39.48 -16.35 -3.50
C LYS A 242 40.24 -15.22 -2.80
N ALA A 243 39.52 -14.25 -2.24
CA ALA A 243 40.12 -13.16 -1.47
C ALA A 243 40.84 -13.69 -0.22
N SER A 244 40.24 -14.65 0.47
CA SER A 244 40.83 -15.30 1.65
C SER A 244 42.10 -16.09 1.30
N GLU A 245 42.10 -16.82 0.19
CA GLU A 245 43.29 -17.53 -0.29
C GLU A 245 44.41 -16.56 -0.70
N LEU A 246 44.07 -15.47 -1.38
CA LEU A 246 45.06 -14.43 -1.69
C LEU A 246 45.61 -13.76 -0.42
N SER A 247 44.78 -13.49 0.58
CA SER A 247 45.23 -12.97 1.88
C SER A 247 46.23 -13.92 2.53
N ARG A 248 45.92 -15.22 2.56
CA ARG A 248 46.82 -16.25 3.09
C ARG A 248 48.15 -16.29 2.34
N GLN A 249 48.13 -16.14 1.02
CA GLN A 249 49.35 -16.08 0.21
C GLN A 249 50.20 -14.86 0.51
N VAL A 250 49.57 -13.70 0.72
CA VAL A 250 50.26 -12.48 1.15
C VAL A 250 50.87 -12.68 2.53
N ASP A 251 50.15 -13.27 3.48
CA ASP A 251 50.65 -13.52 4.84
C ASP A 251 51.92 -14.40 4.81
N VAL A 252 51.89 -15.51 4.06
CA VAL A 252 53.07 -16.38 3.88
C VAL A 252 54.22 -15.63 3.21
N SER A 253 53.94 -14.81 2.19
CA SER A 253 54.96 -14.03 1.49
C SER A 253 55.61 -12.98 2.41
N VAL A 254 54.82 -12.36 3.29
CA VAL A 254 55.30 -11.40 4.30
C VAL A 254 56.17 -12.10 5.33
N GLU A 255 55.80 -13.29 5.79
CA GLU A 255 56.62 -14.11 6.70
C GLU A 255 57.96 -14.51 6.07
N MET A 256 57.94 -15.00 4.83
CA MET A 256 59.17 -15.30 4.08
C MET A 256 60.07 -14.07 3.93
N LEU A 257 59.49 -12.91 3.63
CA LEU A 257 60.23 -11.66 3.53
C LEU A 257 60.85 -11.25 4.87
N ALA A 258 60.14 -11.43 5.99
CA ALA A 258 60.67 -11.16 7.32
C ALA A 258 61.87 -12.07 7.65
N ASN A 259 61.78 -13.37 7.33
CA ASN A 259 62.87 -14.32 7.52
C ASN A 259 64.11 -13.95 6.69
N LEU A 260 63.92 -13.64 5.40
CA LEU A 260 65.02 -13.21 4.53
C LEU A 260 65.66 -11.89 5.02
N LYS A 261 64.85 -10.95 5.53
CA LYS A 261 65.38 -9.72 6.15
C LYS A 261 66.23 -10.04 7.38
N GLN A 262 65.79 -10.95 8.25
CA GLN A 262 66.55 -11.37 9.42
C GLN A 262 67.87 -12.04 9.04
N ASP A 263 67.86 -12.91 8.02
CA ASP A 263 69.07 -13.57 7.50
C ASP A 263 70.05 -12.55 6.91
N LEU A 264 69.57 -11.56 6.16
CA LEU A 264 70.40 -10.48 5.61
C LEU A 264 71.06 -9.67 6.71
N VAL A 265 70.33 -9.30 7.77
CA VAL A 265 70.89 -8.57 8.91
C VAL A 265 71.96 -9.40 9.63
N SER A 266 71.69 -10.67 9.89
CA SER A 266 72.66 -11.60 10.51
C SER A 266 73.94 -11.73 9.67
N LYS A 267 73.81 -11.80 8.34
CA LYS A 267 74.96 -11.85 7.44
C LYS A 267 75.73 -10.53 7.37
N GLU A 268 75.06 -9.39 7.43
CA GLU A 268 75.70 -8.06 7.52
C GLU A 268 76.54 -7.95 8.81
N GLU A 269 76.00 -8.39 9.95
CA GLU A 269 76.73 -8.44 11.22
C GLU A 269 77.97 -9.36 11.15
N GLU A 270 77.85 -10.52 10.52
CA GLU A 270 78.98 -11.44 10.32
C GLU A 270 80.07 -10.81 9.42
N LEU A 271 79.67 -10.15 8.34
CA LEU A 271 80.57 -9.46 7.41
C LEU A 271 81.28 -8.28 8.08
N THR A 272 80.56 -7.46 8.84
CA THR A 272 81.14 -6.33 9.59
C THR A 272 82.14 -6.82 10.64
N HIS A 273 81.84 -7.92 11.34
CA HIS A 273 82.80 -8.54 12.27
C HIS A 273 84.07 -9.02 11.57
N LYS A 274 83.95 -9.71 10.43
CA LYS A 274 85.10 -10.15 9.61
C LYS A 274 85.89 -8.96 9.06
N GLN A 275 85.23 -7.90 8.63
CA GLN A 275 85.87 -6.67 8.16
C GLN A 275 86.67 -6.00 9.28
N GLN A 276 86.12 -5.95 10.51
CA GLN A 276 86.82 -5.40 11.66
C GLN A 276 88.02 -6.27 12.08
N GLN A 277 87.87 -7.59 12.07
CA GLN A 277 88.95 -8.52 12.39
C GLN A 277 90.11 -8.41 11.38
N THR A 278 89.80 -8.36 10.09
CA THR A 278 90.82 -8.20 9.03
C THR A 278 91.49 -6.83 9.09
N GLY A 279 90.74 -5.76 9.40
CA GLY A 279 91.29 -4.43 9.68
C GLY A 279 92.27 -4.43 10.87
N CYS A 280 91.86 -4.97 12.01
CA CYS A 280 92.70 -5.08 13.21
C CYS A 280 93.96 -5.92 12.96
N SER A 281 93.83 -7.04 12.23
CA SER A 281 94.97 -7.87 11.81
C SER A 281 95.94 -7.11 10.90
N ARG A 282 95.41 -6.31 9.96
CA ARG A 282 96.22 -5.45 9.08
C ARG A 282 96.97 -4.37 9.85
N ASP A 283 96.31 -3.69 10.79
CA ASP A 283 96.96 -2.69 11.65
C ASP A 283 98.07 -3.31 12.51
N LEU A 284 97.87 -4.51 13.05
CA LEU A 284 98.90 -5.25 13.77
C LEU A 284 100.11 -5.59 12.87
N ASN A 285 99.85 -6.05 11.65
CA ASN A 285 100.90 -6.36 10.69
C ASN A 285 101.69 -5.10 10.29
N ASP A 286 101.02 -3.97 10.06
CA ASP A 286 101.68 -2.69 9.73
C ASP A 286 102.51 -2.17 10.91
N ARG A 287 102.04 -2.30 12.16
CA ARG A 287 102.82 -2.00 13.38
C ARG A 287 104.04 -2.90 13.53
N THR A 288 103.90 -4.19 13.23
CA THR A 288 105.02 -5.15 13.28
C THR A 288 106.08 -4.78 12.25
N ARG A 289 105.65 -4.47 11.02
CA ARG A 289 106.55 -4.06 9.92
C ARG A 289 107.31 -2.78 10.22
N THR A 290 106.63 -1.77 10.79
CA THR A 290 107.28 -0.52 11.20
C THR A 290 108.28 -0.72 12.33
N CYS A 291 108.00 -1.62 13.29
CA CYS A 291 108.98 -2.00 14.31
C CYS A 291 110.21 -2.69 13.70
N GLU A 292 110.02 -3.62 12.76
CA GLU A 292 111.13 -4.28 12.05
C GLU A 292 111.99 -3.30 11.25
N GLU A 293 111.38 -2.34 10.55
CA GLU A 293 112.11 -1.30 9.82
C GLU A 293 112.93 -0.42 10.76
N ARG A 294 112.38 -0.04 11.93
CA ARG A 294 113.11 0.71 12.94
C ARG A 294 114.29 -0.06 13.53
N VAL A 295 114.15 -1.38 13.75
CA VAL A 295 115.25 -2.23 14.23
C VAL A 295 116.36 -2.32 13.18
N LYS A 296 116.01 -2.46 11.89
CA LYS A 296 117.00 -2.44 10.79
C LYS A 296 117.75 -1.12 10.65
N GLN A 297 117.19 -0.02 11.14
CA GLN A 297 117.81 1.31 11.05
C GLN A 297 118.79 1.60 12.20
N VAL A 298 118.78 0.78 13.25
CA VAL A 298 119.61 0.96 14.47
C VAL A 298 120.83 0.03 14.48
N ASN A 299 120.81 -1.06 13.70
CA ASN A 299 121.95 -1.94 13.46
C ASN A 299 122.73 -1.53 12.20
#